data_AF-A0AA40RVQ6-F1
#
_entry.id   AF-A0AA40RVQ6-F1
#
_cell.length_a   1.000
_cell.length_b   1.000
_cell.length_c   1.000
_cell.angle_alpha   90.00
_cell.angle_beta   90.00
_cell.angle_gamma   90.00
#
_symmetry.space_group_name_H-M   'P 1'
#
loop_
_entity.id
_entity.type
_entity.pdbx_description
1 polymer ?
#
loop_
_entity_poly.entity_id
_entity_poly.type
_entity_poly.pdbx_seq_one_letter_code
_entity_poly.pdbx_strand_id
1 'polypeptide(L)'
;MVRAIAVSLLVIAGFFQSVAVAADIRLGTWNLMRLGQGETSYEAIAAIAATVDLLAIQEVMNQTGIERVETAVEARTGEAWSVIVSSPVGSTRYRESYAFLTRDSAVTYDEGAVLYLDRKNVFIREPFSAKFRTAAGATFAIANVHILYGKRESDRIPEIAELAAYWAWLKEVYPGEELLLAGDFNMPPSHAGFAPLRRYARPLVTSGASTLSHTSGKFANLFDNIFVAQDSKLTITAAGVVNYPSMLGLSHSQARAYVSDHAPIFVQLGRGRLPPGVQLIPQQKVVRVGAPIERTQPANDSRSGASRSPAPVHANRSSGIYHLPQGCPSYGRVSARNLEVFASEEEAVAARYRRAGNCR
;
A
#
# COMPACT_ATOMS: atom_id res chain seq x y z
N MET A 1 12.83 -35.57 -65.78
CA MET A 1 13.26 -34.43 -64.93
C MET A 1 12.02 -33.85 -64.28
N VAL A 2 11.88 -33.88 -62.96
CA VAL A 2 10.75 -33.28 -62.23
C VAL A 2 11.27 -32.10 -61.44
N ARG A 3 10.77 -30.90 -61.69
CA ARG A 3 11.11 -29.69 -60.92
C ARG A 3 10.10 -29.55 -59.78
N ALA A 4 10.57 -29.73 -58.54
CA ALA A 4 9.79 -29.39 -57.36
C ALA A 4 9.74 -27.87 -57.18
N ILE A 5 8.53 -27.31 -57.06
CA ILE A 5 8.33 -25.89 -56.74
C ILE A 5 8.20 -25.78 -55.22
N ALA A 6 9.20 -25.17 -54.57
CA ALA A 6 9.13 -24.87 -53.15
C ALA A 6 8.28 -23.62 -52.92
N VAL A 7 7.11 -23.77 -52.31
CA VAL A 7 6.27 -22.65 -51.88
C VAL A 7 6.72 -22.22 -50.47
N SER A 8 7.43 -21.10 -50.39
CA SER A 8 7.82 -20.51 -49.10
C SER A 8 6.62 -19.83 -48.43
N LEU A 9 6.06 -20.46 -47.39
CA LEU A 9 5.10 -19.81 -46.50
C LEU A 9 5.81 -18.74 -45.65
N LEU A 10 5.54 -17.47 -45.95
CA LEU A 10 5.99 -16.34 -45.14
C LEU A 10 5.10 -16.21 -43.90
N VAL A 11 5.49 -16.82 -42.79
CA VAL A 11 4.80 -16.66 -41.50
C VAL A 11 5.13 -15.27 -40.93
N ILE A 12 4.22 -14.32 -41.09
CA ILE A 12 4.31 -13.00 -40.47
C ILE A 12 4.01 -13.16 -38.98
N ALA A 13 5.06 -13.38 -38.18
CA ALA A 13 5.00 -13.35 -36.72
C ALA A 13 4.76 -11.89 -36.27
N GLY A 14 3.48 -11.52 -36.12
CA GLY A 14 3.10 -10.21 -35.60
C GLY A 14 3.57 -10.06 -34.15
N PHE A 15 4.57 -9.21 -33.93
CA PHE A 15 4.95 -8.73 -32.60
C PHE A 15 3.80 -7.88 -32.03
N PHE A 16 2.85 -8.53 -31.36
CA PHE A 16 1.97 -7.85 -30.42
C PHE A 16 2.80 -7.36 -29.24
N GLN A 17 3.35 -6.15 -29.37
CA GLN A 17 3.81 -5.42 -28.20
C GLN A 17 2.58 -5.16 -27.32
N SER A 18 2.54 -5.81 -26.17
CA SER A 18 1.57 -5.55 -25.13
C SER A 18 1.76 -4.13 -24.62
N VAL A 19 1.01 -3.20 -25.19
CA VAL A 19 0.86 -1.85 -24.63
C VAL A 19 0.18 -2.05 -23.27
N ALA A 20 0.98 -2.00 -22.20
CA ALA A 20 0.45 -2.06 -20.85
C ALA A 20 -0.52 -0.88 -20.69
N VAL A 21 -1.82 -1.19 -20.67
CA VAL A 21 -2.85 -0.18 -20.42
C VAL A 21 -2.65 0.27 -18.97
N ALA A 22 -2.14 1.48 -18.79
CA ALA A 22 -1.97 2.04 -17.47
C ALA A 22 -3.34 2.09 -16.79
N ALA A 23 -3.49 1.33 -15.70
CA ALA A 23 -4.72 1.34 -14.91
C ALA A 23 -4.93 2.73 -14.30
N ASP A 24 -6.13 3.28 -14.47
CA ASP A 24 -6.54 4.53 -13.86
C ASP A 24 -6.82 4.28 -12.37
N ILE A 25 -5.83 4.59 -11.52
CA ILE A 25 -5.84 4.29 -10.09
C ILE A 25 -5.48 5.51 -9.26
N ARG A 26 -6.22 5.70 -8.17
CA ARG A 26 -5.97 6.73 -7.18
C ARG A 26 -5.34 6.07 -5.96
N LEU A 27 -4.09 6.42 -5.69
CA LEU A 27 -3.37 6.00 -4.48
C LEU A 27 -3.41 7.12 -3.45
N GLY A 28 -3.52 6.77 -2.18
CA GLY A 28 -3.48 7.73 -1.08
C GLY A 28 -2.61 7.29 0.07
N THR A 29 -2.24 8.24 0.93
CA THR A 29 -1.75 7.95 2.27
C THR A 29 -2.26 8.94 3.30
N TRP A 30 -2.53 8.45 4.52
CA TRP A 30 -3.15 9.23 5.58
C TRP A 30 -2.81 8.68 6.98
N ASN A 31 -2.19 9.52 7.82
CA ASN A 31 -2.18 9.31 9.26
C ASN A 31 -3.60 9.59 9.78
N LEU A 32 -4.22 8.59 10.42
CA LEU A 32 -5.58 8.70 10.97
C LEU A 32 -5.62 9.00 12.47
N MET A 33 -4.53 9.54 13.04
CA MET A 33 -4.42 10.07 14.39
C MET A 33 -5.00 9.12 15.46
N ARG A 34 -4.26 8.05 15.76
CA ARG A 34 -4.63 7.03 16.75
C ARG A 34 -5.96 6.32 16.46
N LEU A 35 -6.21 5.95 15.20
CA LEU A 35 -7.44 5.29 14.74
C LEU A 35 -7.85 4.14 15.67
N GLY A 36 -9.10 4.19 16.14
CA GLY A 36 -9.66 3.22 17.08
C GLY A 36 -9.49 3.59 18.56
N GLN A 37 -8.91 4.76 18.89
CA GLN A 37 -8.88 5.33 20.24
C GLN A 37 -9.54 6.71 20.27
N GLY A 38 -10.32 6.98 21.32
CA GLY A 38 -11.05 8.24 21.47
C GLY A 38 -12.31 8.33 20.60
N GLU A 39 -12.79 9.56 20.39
CA GLU A 39 -13.94 9.83 19.52
C GLU A 39 -13.47 9.96 18.06
N THR A 40 -14.12 9.25 17.14
CA THR A 40 -13.74 9.22 15.73
C THR A 40 -14.97 9.10 14.84
N SER A 41 -15.08 9.95 13.82
CA SER A 41 -16.14 9.90 12.80
C SER A 41 -15.70 9.00 11.64
N TYR A 42 -16.05 7.72 11.74
CA TYR A 42 -15.82 6.73 10.67
C TYR A 42 -16.55 7.09 9.38
N GLU A 43 -17.67 7.81 9.46
CA GLU A 43 -18.40 8.32 8.28
C GLU A 43 -17.59 9.38 7.52
N ALA A 44 -16.92 10.29 8.26
CA ALA A 44 -16.02 11.28 7.70
C ALA A 44 -14.75 10.66 7.11
N ILE A 45 -14.17 9.65 7.79
CA ILE A 45 -13.02 8.90 7.25
C ILE A 45 -13.43 8.18 5.96
N ALA A 46 -14.56 7.47 5.94
CA ALA A 46 -15.09 6.79 4.78
C ALA A 46 -15.38 7.74 3.61
N ALA A 47 -15.84 8.96 3.88
CA ALA A 47 -16.06 10.00 2.85
C ALA A 47 -14.79 10.36 2.08
N ILE A 48 -13.65 10.30 2.73
CA ILE A 48 -12.35 10.64 2.15
C ILE A 48 -11.65 9.38 1.61
N ALA A 49 -11.74 8.24 2.30
CA ALA A 49 -11.21 6.96 1.83
C ALA A 49 -11.88 6.50 0.51
N ALA A 50 -13.18 6.73 0.33
CA ALA A 50 -13.90 6.46 -0.92
C ALA A 50 -13.37 7.24 -2.14
N THR A 51 -12.50 8.25 -1.94
CA THR A 51 -11.90 9.02 -3.04
C THR A 51 -10.68 8.34 -3.67
N VAL A 52 -10.21 7.21 -3.12
CA VAL A 52 -9.11 6.39 -3.65
C VAL A 52 -9.52 4.97 -4.01
N ASP A 53 -8.57 4.23 -4.59
CA ASP A 53 -8.63 2.80 -4.87
C ASP A 53 -7.70 1.98 -3.95
N LEU A 54 -6.64 2.63 -3.42
CA LEU A 54 -5.78 2.11 -2.35
C LEU A 54 -5.37 3.25 -1.41
N LEU A 55 -5.50 3.03 -0.10
CA LEU A 55 -5.09 3.97 0.96
C LEU A 55 -4.08 3.32 1.91
N ALA A 56 -2.88 3.89 2.01
CA ALA A 56 -1.88 3.54 3.02
C ALA A 56 -2.12 4.34 4.32
N ILE A 57 -2.43 3.64 5.41
CA ILE A 57 -2.88 4.23 6.69
C ILE A 57 -1.81 4.07 7.77
N GLN A 58 -1.56 5.15 8.52
CA GLN A 58 -0.72 5.17 9.72
C GLN A 58 -1.56 5.31 11.01
N GLU A 59 -0.96 5.03 12.17
CA GLU A 59 -1.59 5.08 13.50
C GLU A 59 -2.85 4.21 13.68
N VAL A 60 -2.88 2.99 13.13
CA VAL A 60 -3.95 2.02 13.45
C VAL A 60 -3.71 1.43 14.84
N MET A 61 -4.48 1.85 15.84
CA MET A 61 -4.22 1.45 17.24
C MET A 61 -4.84 0.12 17.64
N ASN A 62 -5.86 -0.34 16.91
CA ASN A 62 -6.49 -1.64 17.11
C ASN A 62 -7.25 -2.09 15.86
N GLN A 63 -7.46 -3.40 15.77
CA GLN A 63 -8.15 -4.09 14.69
C GLN A 63 -9.58 -3.55 14.47
N THR A 64 -10.35 -3.35 15.54
CA THR A 64 -11.74 -2.84 15.46
C THR A 64 -11.82 -1.44 14.86
N GLY A 65 -10.81 -0.59 15.07
CA GLY A 65 -10.74 0.73 14.45
C GLY A 65 -10.70 0.65 12.92
N ILE A 66 -9.83 -0.21 12.37
CA ILE A 66 -9.70 -0.31 10.91
C ILE A 66 -10.84 -1.12 10.26
N GLU A 67 -11.36 -2.16 10.91
CA GLU A 67 -12.57 -2.88 10.48
C GLU A 67 -13.80 -1.95 10.38
N ARG A 68 -13.91 -0.96 11.29
CA ARG A 68 -14.97 0.07 11.21
C ARG A 68 -14.77 1.06 10.07
N VAL A 69 -13.53 1.30 9.62
CA VAL A 69 -13.27 2.12 8.42
C VAL A 69 -13.65 1.33 7.16
N GLU A 70 -13.26 0.07 7.08
CA GLU A 70 -13.66 -0.87 6.02
C GLU A 70 -15.19 -0.94 5.90
N THR A 71 -15.89 -1.26 6.99
CA THR A 71 -17.36 -1.32 7.03
C THR A 71 -18.01 0.01 6.61
N ALA A 72 -17.45 1.15 7.03
CA ALA A 72 -18.00 2.47 6.71
C ALA A 72 -17.76 2.87 5.24
N VAL A 73 -16.65 2.46 4.62
CA VAL A 73 -16.38 2.74 3.20
C VAL A 73 -17.19 1.80 2.29
N GLU A 74 -17.37 0.53 2.66
CA GLU A 74 -18.29 -0.39 1.97
C GLU A 74 -19.73 0.15 2.02
N ALA A 75 -20.24 0.48 3.21
CA ALA A 75 -21.59 1.04 3.38
C ALA A 75 -21.80 2.36 2.62
N ARG A 76 -20.73 3.16 2.42
CA ARG A 76 -20.79 4.43 1.67
C ARG A 76 -20.74 4.24 0.16
N THR A 77 -19.97 3.26 -0.32
CA THR A 77 -19.70 3.07 -1.76
C THR A 77 -20.61 2.03 -2.41
N GLY A 78 -21.13 1.07 -1.65
CA GLY A 78 -21.80 -0.12 -2.18
C GLY A 78 -20.85 -1.09 -2.89
N GLU A 79 -19.54 -0.91 -2.76
CA GLU A 79 -18.50 -1.79 -3.29
C GLU A 79 -17.86 -2.61 -2.17
N ALA A 80 -17.25 -3.74 -2.52
CA ALA A 80 -16.43 -4.52 -1.61
C ALA A 80 -15.05 -3.87 -1.42
N TRP A 81 -14.57 -3.85 -0.18
CA TRP A 81 -13.24 -3.38 0.17
C TRP A 81 -12.53 -4.44 1.02
N SER A 82 -11.21 -4.45 0.93
CA SER A 82 -10.34 -5.33 1.72
C SER A 82 -9.29 -4.53 2.48
N VAL A 83 -9.02 -4.93 3.72
CA VAL A 83 -7.89 -4.44 4.52
C VAL A 83 -6.80 -5.49 4.71
N ILE A 84 -5.53 -5.07 4.60
CA ILE A 84 -4.39 -5.77 5.20
C ILE A 84 -3.75 -4.90 6.29
N VAL A 85 -3.43 -5.50 7.43
CA VAL A 85 -2.94 -4.80 8.64
C VAL A 85 -1.63 -5.43 9.10
N SER A 86 -0.64 -4.61 9.47
CA SER A 86 0.63 -5.08 10.00
C SER A 86 0.49 -5.57 11.45
N SER A 87 1.46 -6.34 11.92
CA SER A 87 1.65 -6.49 13.38
C SER A 87 2.00 -5.12 14.01
N PRO A 88 1.64 -4.88 15.30
CA PRO A 88 1.91 -3.58 15.93
C PRO A 88 3.41 -3.34 16.18
N VAL A 89 3.94 -2.31 15.52
CA VAL A 89 5.31 -1.82 15.64
C VAL A 89 5.36 -0.61 16.57
N GLY A 90 6.54 -0.29 17.12
CA GLY A 90 6.67 0.79 18.10
C GLY A 90 7.43 0.41 19.38
N SER A 91 7.57 1.43 20.22
CA SER A 91 8.15 1.32 21.56
C SER A 91 7.35 0.40 22.51
N THR A 92 7.87 0.18 23.71
CA THR A 92 7.14 -0.51 24.79
C THR A 92 5.92 0.26 25.33
N ARG A 93 5.84 1.58 25.11
CA ARG A 93 4.78 2.46 25.67
C ARG A 93 3.71 2.85 24.67
N TYR A 94 4.03 2.82 23.38
CA TYR A 94 3.16 3.20 22.29
C TYR A 94 3.53 2.33 21.09
N ARG A 95 2.52 1.65 20.54
CA ARG A 95 2.58 0.83 19.33
C ARG A 95 1.38 1.15 18.46
N GLU A 96 1.61 1.08 17.16
CA GLU A 96 0.61 1.22 16.10
C GLU A 96 0.80 0.12 15.07
N SER A 97 -0.24 -0.20 14.32
CA SER A 97 -0.15 -0.94 13.07
C SER A 97 -0.24 0.02 11.89
N TYR A 98 0.36 -0.40 10.79
CA TYR A 98 0.08 0.13 9.47
C TYR A 98 -1.07 -0.66 8.85
N ALA A 99 -1.84 -0.04 7.96
CA ALA A 99 -2.78 -0.76 7.11
C ALA A 99 -2.70 -0.31 5.65
N PHE A 100 -3.15 -1.18 4.74
CA PHE A 100 -3.57 -0.81 3.40
C PHE A 100 -5.04 -1.21 3.24
N LEU A 101 -5.86 -0.25 2.83
CA LEU A 101 -7.27 -0.42 2.52
C LEU A 101 -7.44 -0.32 1.00
N THR A 102 -8.02 -1.33 0.35
CA THR A 102 -8.16 -1.42 -1.11
C THR A 102 -9.60 -1.60 -1.55
N ARG A 103 -9.96 -0.97 -2.68
CA ARG A 103 -11.23 -1.17 -3.37
C ARG A 103 -11.08 -2.32 -4.35
N ASP A 104 -11.71 -3.46 -4.05
CA ASP A 104 -11.41 -4.74 -4.70
C ASP A 104 -11.70 -4.76 -6.21
N SER A 105 -12.60 -3.89 -6.68
CA SER A 105 -12.93 -3.68 -8.09
C SER A 105 -11.80 -3.02 -8.90
N ALA A 106 -10.82 -2.40 -8.25
CA ALA A 106 -9.77 -1.61 -8.88
C ALA A 106 -8.35 -2.07 -8.52
N VAL A 107 -8.11 -2.43 -7.25
CA VAL A 107 -6.81 -2.88 -6.74
C VAL A 107 -7.01 -4.00 -5.74
N THR A 108 -6.21 -5.07 -5.85
CA THR A 108 -6.19 -6.16 -4.87
C THR A 108 -4.79 -6.36 -4.31
N TYR A 109 -4.70 -6.82 -3.06
CA TYR A 109 -3.46 -7.35 -2.51
C TYR A 109 -3.03 -8.59 -3.31
N ASP A 110 -1.74 -8.64 -3.68
CA ASP A 110 -1.16 -9.77 -4.41
C ASP A 110 -0.39 -10.67 -3.43
N GLU A 111 0.79 -10.22 -3.00
CA GLU A 111 1.67 -10.97 -2.11
C GLU A 111 2.70 -10.07 -1.40
N GLY A 112 3.61 -10.69 -0.64
CA GLY A 112 4.78 -10.01 -0.09
C GLY A 112 4.47 -8.92 0.95
N ALA A 113 3.34 -9.00 1.68
CA ALA A 113 3.12 -8.16 2.85
C ALA A 113 4.17 -8.46 3.94
N VAL A 114 5.01 -7.48 4.28
CA VAL A 114 6.18 -7.68 5.15
C VAL A 114 6.56 -6.41 5.91
N LEU A 115 7.03 -6.56 7.15
CA LEU A 115 7.68 -5.50 7.91
C LEU A 115 9.18 -5.49 7.62
N TYR A 116 9.80 -4.31 7.54
CA TYR A 116 11.22 -4.17 7.30
C TYR A 116 12.04 -4.90 8.37
N LEU A 117 13.00 -5.72 7.94
CA LEU A 117 13.92 -6.42 8.83
C LEU A 117 15.04 -5.47 9.27
N ASP A 118 14.70 -4.53 10.15
CA ASP A 118 15.65 -3.53 10.68
C ASP A 118 16.66 -4.15 11.65
N ARG A 119 17.70 -4.75 11.09
CA ARG A 119 18.82 -5.34 11.84
C ARG A 119 19.65 -4.31 12.62
N LYS A 120 19.50 -3.02 12.35
CA LYS A 120 20.20 -1.94 13.05
C LYS A 120 19.37 -1.34 14.19
N ASN A 121 18.05 -1.61 14.22
CA ASN A 121 17.11 -1.02 15.16
C ASN A 121 17.18 0.53 15.14
N VAL A 122 17.10 1.11 13.94
CA VAL A 122 17.08 2.55 13.67
C VAL A 122 15.65 3.10 13.69
N PHE A 123 14.70 2.38 13.10
CA PHE A 123 13.29 2.74 13.08
C PHE A 123 12.63 2.37 14.41
N ILE A 124 11.96 3.34 15.04
CA ILE A 124 11.07 3.06 16.19
C ILE A 124 9.83 2.26 15.76
N ARG A 125 9.45 2.36 14.48
CA ARG A 125 8.37 1.63 13.83
C ARG A 125 8.86 1.11 12.48
N GLU A 126 9.08 -0.19 12.40
CA GLU A 126 9.60 -0.84 11.21
C GLU A 126 8.62 -0.65 10.03
N PRO A 127 9.05 -0.07 8.90
CA PRO A 127 8.18 0.14 7.73
C PRO A 127 7.41 -1.10 7.25
N PHE A 128 6.16 -0.93 6.83
CA PHE A 128 5.33 -2.01 6.28
C PHE A 128 5.16 -1.87 4.76
N SER A 129 5.43 -2.92 3.99
CA SER A 129 5.26 -2.90 2.53
C SER A 129 4.48 -4.11 2.03
N ALA A 130 3.80 -3.94 0.90
CA ALA A 130 3.10 -5.01 0.20
C ALA A 130 3.07 -4.78 -1.32
N LYS A 131 2.92 -5.86 -2.08
CA LYS A 131 2.68 -5.83 -3.53
C LYS A 131 1.20 -5.91 -3.84
N PHE A 132 0.77 -5.11 -4.80
CA PHE A 132 -0.62 -5.01 -5.24
C PHE A 132 -0.75 -5.21 -6.74
N ARG A 133 -1.92 -5.69 -7.17
CA ARG A 133 -2.29 -5.84 -8.57
C ARG A 133 -3.49 -4.97 -8.90
N THR A 134 -3.40 -4.29 -10.02
CA THR A 134 -4.46 -3.48 -10.61
C THR A 134 -5.49 -4.37 -11.33
N ALA A 135 -6.73 -3.93 -11.48
CA ALA A 135 -7.73 -4.63 -12.30
C ALA A 135 -7.29 -4.83 -13.77
N ALA A 136 -6.40 -3.97 -14.30
CA ALA A 136 -5.81 -4.12 -15.63
C ALA A 136 -4.56 -5.05 -15.68
N GLY A 137 -4.21 -5.69 -14.56
CA GLY A 137 -3.13 -6.68 -14.47
C GLY A 137 -1.72 -6.13 -14.21
N ALA A 138 -1.51 -4.81 -14.26
CA ALA A 138 -0.26 -4.19 -13.81
C ALA A 138 -0.04 -4.43 -12.30
N THR A 139 1.22 -4.49 -11.87
CA THR A 139 1.62 -4.65 -10.46
C THR A 139 2.55 -3.53 -10.02
N PHE A 140 2.57 -3.28 -8.71
CA PHE A 140 3.48 -2.35 -8.05
C PHE A 140 3.64 -2.75 -6.57
N ALA A 141 4.69 -2.25 -5.92
CA ALA A 141 4.85 -2.38 -4.47
C ALA A 141 4.83 -1.00 -3.82
N ILE A 142 4.10 -0.90 -2.70
CA ILE A 142 4.02 0.32 -1.89
C ILE A 142 4.45 0.01 -0.46
N ALA A 143 5.33 0.86 0.04
CA ALA A 143 5.75 0.93 1.44
C ALA A 143 4.98 2.01 2.19
N ASN A 144 4.75 1.77 3.47
CA ASN A 144 4.01 2.60 4.42
C ASN A 144 4.94 2.90 5.61
N VAL A 145 5.15 4.19 5.91
CA VAL A 145 6.02 4.65 6.99
C VAL A 145 5.35 5.69 7.89
N HIS A 146 5.77 5.70 9.15
CA HIS A 146 5.48 6.76 10.09
C HIS A 146 6.77 7.07 10.86
N ILE A 147 7.49 8.08 10.40
CA ILE A 147 8.80 8.45 10.95
C ILE A 147 8.62 9.08 12.34
N LEU A 148 9.57 8.82 13.24
CA LEU A 148 9.63 9.42 14.58
C LEU A 148 9.52 10.95 14.53
N TYR A 149 8.55 11.53 15.24
CA TYR A 149 8.47 12.98 15.43
C TYR A 149 9.54 13.53 16.40
N GLY A 150 9.85 12.78 17.46
CA GLY A 150 10.88 13.14 18.43
C GLY A 150 10.57 14.39 19.27
N LYS A 151 11.59 14.92 19.96
CA LYS A 151 11.52 16.21 20.67
C LYS A 151 12.06 17.36 19.82
N ARG A 152 12.94 17.06 18.87
CA ARG A 152 13.62 17.98 17.97
C ARG A 152 13.67 17.38 16.57
N GLU A 153 13.79 18.23 15.57
CA GLU A 153 13.97 17.81 14.16
C GLU A 153 15.18 16.88 13.95
N SER A 154 16.25 17.07 14.72
CA SER A 154 17.44 16.20 14.72
C SER A 154 17.13 14.74 15.06
N ASP A 155 16.10 14.50 15.86
CA ASP A 155 15.77 13.16 16.37
C ASP A 155 15.12 12.30 15.27
N ARG A 156 14.61 12.93 14.19
CA ARG A 156 13.99 12.29 13.01
C ARG A 156 15.02 11.83 11.97
N ILE A 157 16.21 12.45 11.98
CA ILE A 157 17.23 12.29 10.94
C ILE A 157 17.76 10.85 10.79
N PRO A 158 17.95 10.05 11.86
CA PRO A 158 18.40 8.66 11.71
C PRO A 158 17.46 7.82 10.83
N GLU A 159 16.16 7.87 11.10
CA GLU A 159 15.16 7.14 10.32
C GLU A 159 15.07 7.66 8.88
N ILE A 160 15.03 8.99 8.70
CA ILE A 160 15.01 9.64 7.37
C ILE A 160 16.22 9.25 6.52
N ALA A 161 17.41 9.11 7.12
CA ALA A 161 18.61 8.68 6.42
C ALA A 161 18.58 7.18 6.06
N GLU A 162 18.09 6.34 6.97
CA GLU A 162 17.99 4.89 6.77
C GLU A 162 16.92 4.50 5.73
N LEU A 163 15.97 5.38 5.40
CA LEU A 163 15.05 5.20 4.26
C LEU A 163 15.76 4.87 2.93
N ALA A 164 17.01 5.29 2.74
CA ALA A 164 17.78 4.94 1.55
C ALA A 164 18.21 3.46 1.53
N ALA A 165 18.54 2.89 2.69
CA ALA A 165 18.83 1.46 2.84
C ALA A 165 17.55 0.63 2.75
N TYR A 166 16.44 1.12 3.35
CA TYR A 166 15.13 0.52 3.17
C TYR A 166 14.68 0.51 1.71
N TRP A 167 14.90 1.59 0.97
CA TRP A 167 14.60 1.65 -0.48
C TRP A 167 15.44 0.66 -1.30
N ALA A 168 16.70 0.44 -0.94
CA ALA A 168 17.51 -0.61 -1.56
C ALA A 168 16.93 -2.01 -1.27
N TRP A 169 16.54 -2.28 -0.02
CA TRP A 169 15.89 -3.54 0.37
C TRP A 169 14.54 -3.76 -0.34
N LEU A 170 13.73 -2.71 -0.54
CA LEU A 170 12.49 -2.81 -1.32
C LEU A 170 12.74 -3.31 -2.76
N LYS A 171 13.88 -2.96 -3.38
CA LYS A 171 14.25 -3.47 -4.71
C LYS A 171 14.62 -4.96 -4.70
N GLU A 172 15.12 -5.47 -3.57
CA GLU A 172 15.45 -6.89 -3.38
C GLU A 172 14.19 -7.72 -3.09
N VAL A 173 13.26 -7.18 -2.30
CA VAL A 173 12.00 -7.84 -1.93
C VAL A 173 10.97 -7.82 -3.06
N TYR A 174 10.92 -6.75 -3.86
CA TYR A 174 9.97 -6.57 -4.96
C TYR A 174 10.72 -6.37 -6.30
N PRO A 175 11.47 -7.39 -6.77
CA PRO A 175 12.34 -7.25 -7.94
C PRO A 175 11.53 -6.98 -9.21
N GLY A 176 11.80 -5.84 -9.85
CA GLY A 176 11.16 -5.44 -11.11
C GLY A 176 9.83 -4.69 -10.96
N GLU A 177 9.29 -4.54 -9.74
CA GLU A 177 8.09 -3.77 -9.48
C GLU A 177 8.36 -2.25 -9.52
N GLU A 178 7.36 -1.47 -9.89
CA GLU A 178 7.37 -0.03 -9.62
C GLU A 178 7.22 0.20 -8.11
N LEU A 179 8.13 0.98 -7.53
CA LEU A 179 8.20 1.21 -6.09
C LEU A 179 7.61 2.57 -5.70
N LEU A 180 6.74 2.56 -4.68
CA LEU A 180 6.25 3.73 -3.97
C LEU A 180 6.61 3.63 -2.48
N LEU A 181 6.90 4.77 -1.85
CA LEU A 181 7.12 4.90 -0.41
C LEU A 181 6.24 6.04 0.09
N ALA A 182 5.21 5.70 0.86
CA ALA A 182 4.16 6.60 1.29
C ALA A 182 4.09 6.68 2.81
N GLY A 183 3.60 7.81 3.33
CA GLY A 183 3.25 7.95 4.74
C GLY A 183 3.57 9.31 5.32
N ASP A 184 3.58 9.37 6.65
CA ASP A 184 3.98 10.52 7.43
C ASP A 184 5.49 10.46 7.71
N PHE A 185 6.24 11.38 7.09
CA PHE A 185 7.69 11.46 7.28
C PHE A 185 8.09 12.39 8.42
N ASN A 186 7.14 13.09 9.05
CA ASN A 186 7.40 14.12 10.06
C ASN A 186 8.48 15.15 9.66
N MET A 187 8.71 15.33 8.36
CA MET A 187 9.82 16.11 7.81
C MET A 187 9.47 16.66 6.43
N PRO A 188 9.71 17.95 6.13
CA PRO A 188 9.46 18.50 4.80
C PRO A 188 10.30 17.80 3.72
N PRO A 189 9.75 17.48 2.54
CA PRO A 189 10.45 16.75 1.47
C PRO A 189 11.68 17.49 0.90
N SER A 190 11.75 18.80 1.12
CA SER A 190 12.90 19.66 0.80
C SER A 190 14.09 19.50 1.77
N HIS A 191 13.88 18.93 2.97
CA HIS A 191 14.89 18.89 4.03
C HIS A 191 16.16 18.13 3.60
N ALA A 192 17.32 18.53 4.13
CA ALA A 192 18.62 17.98 3.75
C ALA A 192 18.76 16.49 4.09
N GLY A 193 18.12 16.02 5.17
CA GLY A 193 18.17 14.63 5.63
C GLY A 193 17.75 13.59 4.58
N PHE A 194 16.85 13.94 3.66
CA PHE A 194 16.43 13.08 2.55
C PHE A 194 17.48 12.92 1.43
N ALA A 195 18.65 13.56 1.51
CA ALA A 195 19.68 13.48 0.47
C ALA A 195 20.13 12.04 0.09
N PRO A 196 20.22 11.07 1.03
CA PRO A 196 20.47 9.67 0.68
C PRO A 196 19.32 9.06 -0.15
N LEU A 197 18.06 9.24 0.28
CA LEU A 197 16.88 8.70 -0.42
C LEU A 197 16.70 9.34 -1.80
N ARG A 198 16.99 10.64 -1.94
CA ARG A 198 16.87 11.39 -3.20
C ARG A 198 17.74 10.87 -4.35
N ARG A 199 18.73 10.02 -4.06
CA ARG A 199 19.52 9.28 -5.07
C ARG A 199 18.70 8.22 -5.81
N TYR A 200 17.60 7.76 -5.23
CA TYR A 200 16.79 6.65 -5.74
C TYR A 200 15.32 7.01 -5.99
N ALA A 201 14.75 7.90 -5.17
CA ALA A 201 13.34 8.29 -5.24
C ALA A 201 13.16 9.81 -5.17
N ARG A 202 12.04 10.32 -5.66
CA ARG A 202 11.63 11.73 -5.52
C ARG A 202 10.23 11.83 -4.91
N PRO A 203 9.96 12.84 -4.07
CA PRO A 203 8.62 13.14 -3.55
C PRO A 203 7.70 13.63 -4.67
N LEU A 204 6.42 13.29 -4.59
CA LEU A 204 5.39 13.73 -5.56
C LEU A 204 4.69 15.02 -5.16
N VAL A 205 4.80 15.45 -3.90
CA VAL A 205 4.34 16.76 -3.43
C VAL A 205 5.52 17.52 -2.82
N THR A 206 5.84 18.70 -3.36
CA THR A 206 7.02 19.50 -2.98
C THR A 206 6.68 20.87 -2.39
N SER A 207 5.40 21.24 -2.38
CA SER A 207 4.90 22.56 -1.95
C SER A 207 3.55 22.42 -1.24
N GLY A 208 3.24 23.33 -0.31
CA GLY A 208 2.02 23.31 0.49
C GLY A 208 2.29 22.78 1.90
N ALA A 209 1.25 22.25 2.56
CA ALA A 209 1.32 21.64 3.88
C ALA A 209 0.17 20.62 4.03
N SER A 210 0.42 19.55 4.78
CA SER A 210 -0.49 18.42 5.03
C SER A 210 -0.99 18.36 6.47
N THR A 211 -0.22 18.83 7.46
CA THR A 211 -0.70 18.87 8.85
C THR A 211 -1.63 20.06 9.09
N LEU A 212 -2.72 19.85 9.83
CA LEU A 212 -3.71 20.87 10.16
C LEU A 212 -3.23 21.76 11.32
N SER A 213 -3.22 23.07 11.11
CA SER A 213 -3.00 24.02 12.20
C SER A 213 -4.20 24.07 13.15
N HIS A 214 -3.96 24.47 14.40
CA HIS A 214 -4.99 24.94 15.32
C HIS A 214 -5.72 26.20 14.81
N THR A 215 -5.11 26.96 13.88
CA THR A 215 -5.80 28.07 13.20
C THR A 215 -6.68 27.52 12.09
N SER A 216 -7.99 27.79 12.15
CA SER A 216 -8.94 27.33 11.12
C SER A 216 -8.56 27.81 9.72
N GLY A 217 -8.66 26.91 8.74
CA GLY A 217 -8.30 27.18 7.34
C GLY A 217 -6.79 27.24 7.04
N LYS A 218 -5.92 26.93 8.02
CA LYS A 218 -4.46 26.90 7.81
C LYS A 218 -3.88 25.51 8.00
N PHE A 219 -3.04 25.10 7.05
CA PHE A 219 -2.15 23.96 7.18
C PHE A 219 -0.75 24.45 7.63
N ALA A 220 0.02 23.59 8.30
CA ALA A 220 1.29 23.97 8.92
C ALA A 220 2.51 23.39 8.21
N ASN A 221 2.67 22.06 8.18
CA ASN A 221 3.85 21.39 7.63
C ASN A 221 3.48 20.39 6.54
N LEU A 222 4.33 20.23 5.52
CA LEU A 222 4.23 19.15 4.53
C LEU A 222 5.03 17.94 5.00
N PHE A 223 4.48 17.15 5.93
CA PHE A 223 5.15 15.96 6.47
C PHE A 223 4.76 14.69 5.72
N ASP A 224 3.53 14.62 5.23
CA ASP A 224 3.01 13.48 4.50
C ASP A 224 3.48 13.54 3.04
N ASN A 225 3.81 12.38 2.45
CA ASN A 225 4.17 12.32 1.04
C ASN A 225 3.96 10.93 0.41
N ILE A 226 4.12 10.89 -0.91
CA ILE A 226 4.40 9.66 -1.65
C ILE A 226 5.66 9.91 -2.47
N PHE A 227 6.71 9.15 -2.21
CA PHE A 227 7.94 9.10 -3.00
C PHE A 227 7.85 7.96 -4.01
N VAL A 228 8.38 8.15 -5.22
CA VAL A 228 8.49 7.09 -6.23
C VAL A 228 9.86 7.13 -6.90
N ALA A 229 10.28 6.01 -7.51
CA ALA A 229 11.59 5.86 -8.14
C ALA A 229 11.89 7.01 -9.12
N GLN A 230 13.11 7.54 -9.12
CA GLN A 230 13.52 8.64 -10.02
C GLN A 230 13.24 8.30 -11.50
N ASP A 231 13.45 7.04 -11.87
CA ASP A 231 13.24 6.41 -13.17
C ASP A 231 11.89 5.69 -13.32
N SER A 232 10.93 5.95 -12.41
CA SER A 232 9.60 5.32 -12.40
C SER A 232 8.86 5.50 -13.72
N LYS A 233 8.28 4.41 -14.24
CA LYS A 233 7.49 4.39 -15.47
C LYS A 233 6.00 4.65 -15.24
N LEU A 234 5.60 4.87 -13.98
CA LEU A 234 4.23 5.20 -13.62
C LEU A 234 3.77 6.50 -14.30
N THR A 235 2.65 6.43 -15.01
CA THR A 235 2.01 7.62 -15.60
C THR A 235 1.30 8.40 -14.52
N ILE A 236 2.00 9.31 -13.87
CA ILE A 236 1.47 10.17 -12.80
C ILE A 236 0.90 11.45 -13.42
N THR A 237 -0.41 11.66 -13.28
CA THR A 237 -1.12 12.82 -13.88
C THR A 237 -1.56 13.87 -12.89
N ALA A 238 -1.73 13.50 -11.61
CA ALA A 238 -1.95 14.44 -10.52
C ALA A 238 -1.33 13.92 -9.23
N ALA A 239 -0.92 14.85 -8.35
CA ALA A 239 -0.62 14.57 -6.95
C ALA A 239 -0.98 15.81 -6.11
N GLY A 240 -1.22 15.64 -4.81
CA GLY A 240 -1.47 16.78 -3.92
C GLY A 240 -2.00 16.41 -2.54
N VAL A 241 -2.04 17.40 -1.66
CA VAL A 241 -2.74 17.34 -0.37
C VAL A 241 -4.22 17.57 -0.62
N VAL A 242 -5.12 16.77 -0.03
CA VAL A 242 -6.57 17.05 -0.05
C VAL A 242 -7.00 17.93 1.10
N ASN A 243 -7.73 19.01 0.80
CA ASN A 243 -8.37 19.86 1.80
C ASN A 243 -9.65 19.20 2.35
N TYR A 244 -9.49 18.06 3.04
CA TYR A 244 -10.61 17.29 3.57
C TYR A 244 -11.53 18.08 4.53
N PRO A 245 -11.06 19.04 5.36
CA PRO A 245 -11.95 19.85 6.19
C PRO A 245 -12.93 20.65 5.33
N SER A 246 -12.45 21.26 4.22
CA SER A 246 -13.32 21.96 3.28
C SER A 246 -14.26 21.03 2.50
N MET A 247 -13.87 19.78 2.24
CA MET A 247 -14.74 18.80 1.58
C MET A 247 -15.91 18.36 2.48
N LEU A 248 -15.69 18.32 3.79
CA LEU A 248 -16.69 17.89 4.78
C LEU A 248 -17.39 19.04 5.50
N GLY A 249 -17.08 20.30 5.17
CA GLY A 249 -17.64 21.48 5.84
C GLY A 249 -17.18 21.65 7.29
N LEU A 250 -16.04 21.08 7.67
CA LEU A 250 -15.50 21.08 9.03
C LEU A 250 -14.52 22.23 9.26
N SER A 251 -14.60 22.85 10.44
CA SER A 251 -13.48 23.66 10.94
C SER A 251 -12.27 22.77 11.25
N HIS A 252 -11.05 23.33 11.25
CA HIS A 252 -9.86 22.55 11.60
C HIS A 252 -9.94 22.00 13.05
N SER A 253 -10.64 22.68 13.96
CA SER A 253 -10.82 22.15 15.32
C SER A 253 -11.66 20.87 15.33
N GLN A 254 -12.77 20.82 14.60
CA GLN A 254 -13.60 19.61 14.47
C GLN A 254 -12.87 18.52 13.70
N ALA A 255 -12.22 18.89 12.59
CA ALA A 255 -11.48 17.97 11.73
C ALA A 255 -10.37 17.25 12.51
N ARG A 256 -9.55 17.99 13.26
CA ARG A 256 -8.54 17.44 14.17
C ARG A 256 -9.11 16.65 15.34
N ALA A 257 -10.29 17.01 15.86
CA ALA A 257 -10.87 16.36 17.03
C ALA A 257 -11.55 15.02 16.72
N TYR A 258 -12.10 14.88 15.50
CA TYR A 258 -12.98 13.76 15.14
C TYR A 258 -12.55 12.98 13.89
N VAL A 259 -11.52 13.40 13.17
CA VAL A 259 -11.08 12.74 11.92
C VAL A 259 -9.57 12.49 11.93
N SER A 260 -8.74 13.54 11.85
CA SER A 260 -7.26 13.46 11.93
C SER A 260 -6.65 14.87 11.93
N ASP A 261 -5.50 15.08 12.56
CA ASP A 261 -4.71 16.31 12.38
C ASP A 261 -3.75 16.29 11.18
N HIS A 262 -3.80 15.24 10.35
CA HIS A 262 -3.18 15.17 9.04
C HIS A 262 -4.25 15.19 7.92
N ALA A 263 -3.92 15.81 6.80
CA ALA A 263 -4.67 15.68 5.55
C ALA A 263 -3.98 14.68 4.61
N PRO A 264 -4.75 13.84 3.91
CA PRO A 264 -4.20 12.81 3.05
C PRO A 264 -3.47 13.41 1.85
N ILE A 265 -2.40 12.72 1.43
CA ILE A 265 -1.78 12.91 0.12
C ILE A 265 -2.42 11.93 -0.85
N PHE A 266 -2.77 12.41 -2.03
CA PHE A 266 -3.27 11.59 -3.12
C PHE A 266 -2.44 11.71 -4.38
N VAL A 267 -2.44 10.64 -5.18
CA VAL A 267 -1.75 10.51 -6.46
C VAL A 267 -2.69 9.82 -7.46
N GLN A 268 -2.87 10.42 -8.63
CA GLN A 268 -3.56 9.80 -9.77
C GLN A 268 -2.51 9.15 -10.69
N LEU A 269 -2.61 7.83 -10.82
CA LEU A 269 -1.98 7.03 -11.86
C LEU A 269 -2.93 6.89 -13.05
N GLY A 270 -2.39 6.83 -14.26
CA GLY A 270 -3.17 6.78 -15.50
C GLY A 270 -3.74 8.14 -15.90
N ARG A 271 -4.75 8.15 -16.76
CA ARG A 271 -5.45 9.35 -17.28
C ARG A 271 -6.84 9.58 -16.68
N GLY A 272 -7.21 8.78 -15.68
CA GLY A 272 -8.43 8.94 -14.90
C GLY A 272 -8.57 10.35 -14.32
N ARG A 273 -9.82 10.81 -14.16
CA ARG A 273 -10.12 12.09 -13.49
C ARG A 273 -10.35 11.84 -12.00
N LEU A 274 -9.86 12.76 -11.18
CA LEU A 274 -10.22 12.80 -9.76
C LEU A 274 -11.74 12.98 -9.60
N PRO A 275 -12.36 12.37 -8.58
CA PRO A 275 -13.78 12.55 -8.31
C PRO A 275 -14.18 14.03 -8.12
N PRO A 276 -15.40 14.42 -8.52
CA PRO A 276 -15.95 15.73 -8.16
C PRO A 276 -15.88 15.97 -6.65
N GLY A 277 -15.46 17.17 -6.25
CA GLY A 277 -15.31 17.54 -4.84
C GLY A 277 -13.93 17.29 -4.24
N VAL A 278 -13.04 16.50 -4.87
CA VAL A 278 -11.64 16.37 -4.43
C VAL A 278 -10.90 17.69 -4.65
N GLN A 279 -10.72 18.46 -3.58
CA GLN A 279 -9.97 19.72 -3.59
C GLN A 279 -8.50 19.47 -3.26
N LEU A 280 -7.65 19.41 -4.30
CA LEU A 280 -6.21 19.44 -4.13
C LEU A 280 -5.73 20.86 -3.77
N ILE A 281 -4.83 20.97 -2.80
CA ILE A 281 -4.05 22.20 -2.58
C ILE A 281 -3.12 22.37 -3.81
N PRO A 282 -3.17 23.51 -4.54
CA PRO A 282 -2.48 23.66 -5.82
C PRO A 282 -0.97 23.40 -5.75
N GLN A 283 -0.47 22.50 -6.59
CA GLN A 283 0.96 22.26 -6.76
C GLN A 283 1.63 23.41 -7.52
N GLN A 284 2.81 23.85 -7.05
CA GLN A 284 3.70 24.64 -7.89
C GLN A 284 4.39 23.72 -8.93
N LYS A 285 3.86 23.73 -10.16
CA LYS A 285 4.39 23.14 -11.42
C LYS A 285 5.42 22.00 -11.28
N VAL A 286 4.96 20.76 -11.44
CA VAL A 286 5.82 19.62 -11.75
C VAL A 286 6.47 19.81 -13.14
N VAL A 287 7.79 19.81 -13.19
CA VAL A 287 8.55 19.77 -14.44
C VAL A 287 8.49 18.36 -15.02
N ARG A 288 7.95 18.21 -16.23
CA ARG A 288 8.02 16.94 -16.98
C ARG A 288 9.46 16.73 -17.46
N VAL A 289 10.12 15.68 -16.97
CA VAL A 289 11.35 15.14 -17.56
C VAL A 289 10.99 13.77 -18.14
N GLY A 290 11.31 13.54 -19.41
CA GLY A 290 11.11 12.24 -20.05
C GLY A 290 12.12 12.01 -21.16
N ALA A 291 12.85 10.90 -21.06
CA ALA A 291 13.46 10.10 -22.13
C ALA A 291 14.19 8.90 -21.49
N PRO A 292 14.25 7.72 -22.13
CA PRO A 292 14.77 6.49 -21.51
C PRO A 292 16.25 6.20 -21.83
N ILE A 293 16.88 5.36 -21.01
CA ILE A 293 18.18 4.71 -21.29
C ILE A 293 18.02 3.18 -21.17
N GLU A 294 18.89 2.46 -21.88
CA GLU A 294 18.71 1.09 -22.38
C GLU A 294 19.13 -0.04 -21.41
N ARG A 295 18.80 -1.31 -21.74
CA ARG A 295 18.88 -2.50 -20.85
C ARG A 295 20.14 -3.35 -21.05
N THR A 296 20.45 -4.21 -20.06
CA THR A 296 20.99 -5.57 -20.29
C THR A 296 20.54 -6.57 -19.19
N GLN A 297 20.31 -7.84 -19.55
CA GLN A 297 20.06 -9.00 -18.65
C GLN A 297 21.19 -10.05 -18.79
N PRO A 298 21.43 -10.89 -17.77
CA PRO A 298 21.09 -12.34 -17.84
C PRO A 298 20.45 -12.87 -16.52
N ALA A 299 19.87 -14.08 -16.39
CA ALA A 299 19.44 -15.12 -17.35
C ALA A 299 18.24 -15.94 -16.75
N ASN A 300 18.32 -17.28 -16.63
CA ASN A 300 17.26 -18.20 -16.18
C ASN A 300 17.86 -19.45 -15.50
N ASP A 301 17.18 -20.09 -14.54
CA ASP A 301 17.16 -21.57 -14.48
C ASP A 301 16.02 -22.17 -13.62
N SER A 302 15.67 -23.43 -13.90
CA SER A 302 14.44 -24.09 -13.43
C SER A 302 14.69 -25.49 -12.83
N ARG A 303 13.79 -26.00 -11.96
CA ARG A 303 13.43 -27.44 -11.82
C ARG A 303 12.33 -27.75 -10.78
N SER A 304 11.86 -28.99 -10.79
CA SER A 304 10.52 -29.45 -10.39
C SER A 304 10.46 -30.44 -9.22
N GLY A 305 9.39 -30.33 -8.41
CA GLY A 305 8.45 -31.42 -8.03
C GLY A 305 8.93 -32.71 -7.33
N ALA A 306 8.34 -32.99 -6.16
CA ALA A 306 8.25 -34.34 -5.58
C ALA A 306 6.98 -34.50 -4.70
N SER A 307 6.35 -35.67 -4.72
CA SER A 307 5.11 -35.98 -3.98
C SER A 307 5.37 -36.37 -2.52
N ARG A 308 4.44 -36.02 -1.62
CA ARG A 308 4.42 -36.42 -0.20
C ARG A 308 2.98 -36.66 0.27
N SER A 309 2.83 -37.50 1.29
CA SER A 309 1.57 -37.81 1.97
C SER A 309 0.75 -36.56 2.30
N PRO A 310 -0.60 -36.61 2.29
CA PRO A 310 -1.43 -35.45 2.54
C PRO A 310 -1.09 -34.84 3.91
N ALA A 311 -0.64 -33.59 3.90
CA ALA A 311 -0.36 -32.86 5.13
C ALA A 311 -1.68 -32.52 5.85
N PRO A 312 -1.66 -32.37 7.19
CA PRO A 312 -2.91 -32.27 7.96
C PRO A 312 -3.64 -30.95 7.68
N VAL A 313 -4.96 -30.91 7.91
CA VAL A 313 -5.79 -29.72 7.69
C VAL A 313 -5.58 -28.70 8.82
N HIS A 314 -5.38 -27.43 8.49
CA HIS A 314 -5.17 -26.35 9.47
C HIS A 314 -6.46 -25.53 9.65
N ALA A 315 -6.92 -25.40 10.88
CA ALA A 315 -8.13 -24.67 11.24
C ALA A 315 -7.87 -23.54 12.23
N ASN A 316 -8.60 -22.43 12.10
CA ASN A 316 -8.52 -21.27 12.97
C ASN A 316 -9.70 -21.26 13.96
N ARG A 317 -9.41 -21.64 15.22
CA ARG A 317 -10.38 -21.75 16.33
C ARG A 317 -11.25 -20.52 16.54
N SER A 318 -10.75 -19.31 16.27
CA SER A 318 -11.52 -18.08 16.52
C SER A 318 -12.50 -17.71 15.39
N SER A 319 -12.32 -18.26 14.19
CA SER A 319 -13.16 -17.95 13.02
C SER A 319 -14.03 -19.11 12.55
N GLY A 320 -13.74 -20.33 13.02
CA GLY A 320 -14.40 -21.55 12.53
C GLY A 320 -14.06 -21.85 11.06
N ILE A 321 -12.91 -21.41 10.56
CA ILE A 321 -12.47 -21.61 9.17
C ILE A 321 -11.28 -22.58 9.10
N TYR A 322 -11.30 -23.52 8.15
CA TYR A 322 -10.18 -24.43 7.85
C TYR A 322 -9.59 -24.25 6.45
N HIS A 323 -8.34 -24.70 6.31
CA HIS A 323 -7.52 -24.66 5.12
C HIS A 323 -6.89 -26.03 4.87
N LEU A 324 -7.06 -26.56 3.67
CA LEU A 324 -6.42 -27.76 3.15
C LEU A 324 -4.91 -27.54 2.91
N PRO A 325 -4.08 -28.59 3.01
CA PRO A 325 -2.63 -28.54 2.76
C PRO A 325 -2.24 -28.14 1.32
N GLN A 326 -3.16 -28.30 0.38
CA GLN A 326 -2.98 -28.06 -1.05
C GLN A 326 -4.19 -27.24 -1.52
N GLY A 327 -4.01 -26.42 -2.57
CA GLY A 327 -5.10 -25.57 -3.10
C GLY A 327 -5.50 -24.36 -2.24
N CYS A 328 -4.98 -24.21 -1.01
CA CYS A 328 -5.29 -23.10 -0.10
C CYS A 328 -4.10 -22.13 0.11
N PRO A 329 -4.11 -20.91 -0.47
CA PRO A 329 -3.07 -19.90 -0.26
C PRO A 329 -2.89 -19.45 1.20
N SER A 330 -3.89 -19.70 2.06
CA SER A 330 -3.90 -19.34 3.48
C SER A 330 -3.54 -20.48 4.43
N TYR A 331 -3.14 -21.66 3.94
CA TYR A 331 -2.84 -22.84 4.78
C TYR A 331 -1.82 -22.58 5.91
N GLY A 332 -0.74 -21.88 5.60
CA GLY A 332 0.29 -21.48 6.58
C GLY A 332 -0.01 -20.18 7.34
N ARG A 333 -1.19 -19.55 7.15
CA ARG A 333 -1.52 -18.21 7.67
C ARG A 333 -2.37 -18.23 8.95
N VAL A 334 -2.69 -19.41 9.49
CA VAL A 334 -3.33 -19.53 10.81
C VAL A 334 -2.30 -19.31 11.90
N SER A 335 -2.50 -18.30 12.75
CA SER A 335 -1.60 -18.03 13.88
C SER A 335 -1.53 -19.22 14.85
N ALA A 336 -0.35 -19.58 15.33
CA ALA A 336 -0.14 -20.74 16.22
C ALA A 336 -1.05 -20.76 17.47
N ARG A 337 -1.43 -19.59 18.00
CA ARG A 337 -2.35 -19.46 19.15
C ARG A 337 -3.77 -19.99 18.85
N ASN A 338 -4.24 -19.81 17.62
CA ASN A 338 -5.58 -20.22 17.18
C ASN A 338 -5.55 -21.45 16.26
N LEU A 339 -4.39 -22.06 16.05
CA LEU A 339 -4.22 -23.22 15.19
C LEU A 339 -4.77 -24.48 15.87
N GLU A 340 -5.73 -25.10 15.20
CA GLU A 340 -6.21 -26.46 15.41
C GLU A 340 -5.84 -27.28 14.17
N VAL A 341 -5.52 -28.56 14.36
CA VAL A 341 -4.99 -29.42 13.30
C VAL A 341 -5.83 -30.70 13.25
N PHE A 342 -6.39 -30.98 12.08
CA PHE A 342 -7.21 -32.16 11.81
C PHE A 342 -6.48 -33.12 10.87
N ALA A 343 -6.71 -34.42 10.99
CA ALA A 343 -6.12 -35.42 10.13
C ALA A 343 -6.67 -35.37 8.69
N SER A 344 -7.92 -34.90 8.51
CA SER A 344 -8.56 -34.76 7.21
C SER A 344 -9.60 -33.63 7.15
N GLU A 345 -10.16 -33.39 5.96
CA GLU A 345 -11.23 -32.39 5.74
C GLU A 345 -12.53 -32.79 6.45
N GLU A 346 -12.83 -34.09 6.46
CA GLU A 346 -14.02 -34.66 7.09
C GLU A 346 -14.03 -34.44 8.61
N GLU A 347 -12.87 -34.55 9.28
CA GLU A 347 -12.74 -34.22 10.71
C GLU A 347 -13.03 -32.74 10.99
N ALA A 348 -12.49 -31.83 10.16
CA ALA A 348 -12.71 -30.40 10.32
C ALA A 348 -14.20 -30.03 10.14
N VAL A 349 -14.87 -30.65 9.16
CA VAL A 349 -16.31 -30.49 8.91
C VAL A 349 -17.15 -31.09 10.05
N ALA A 350 -16.78 -32.27 10.57
CA ALA A 350 -17.43 -32.88 11.73
C ALA A 350 -17.31 -32.01 13.00
N ALA A 351 -16.16 -31.34 13.17
CA ALA A 351 -15.93 -30.33 14.20
C ALA A 351 -16.62 -28.98 13.93
N ARG A 352 -17.48 -28.89 12.90
CA ARG A 352 -18.27 -27.71 12.48
C ARG A 352 -17.46 -26.52 11.93
N TYR A 353 -16.22 -26.75 11.48
CA TYR A 353 -15.47 -25.74 10.75
C TYR A 353 -15.92 -25.67 9.27
N ARG A 354 -15.78 -24.50 8.65
CA ARG A 354 -16.12 -24.24 7.24
C ARG A 354 -14.84 -24.05 6.43
N ARG A 355 -14.83 -24.48 5.16
CA ARG A 355 -13.67 -24.28 4.28
C ARG A 355 -13.46 -22.79 3.98
N ALA A 356 -12.20 -22.34 3.95
CA ALA A 356 -11.89 -20.98 3.50
C ALA A 356 -12.26 -20.80 2.03
N GLY A 357 -12.90 -19.67 1.69
CA GLY A 357 -13.37 -19.40 0.33
C GLY A 357 -12.26 -19.27 -0.73
N ASN A 358 -11.00 -19.15 -0.31
CA ASN A 358 -9.83 -19.13 -1.19
C ASN A 358 -9.15 -20.50 -1.37
N CYS A 359 -9.68 -21.57 -0.77
CA CYS A 359 -9.28 -22.95 -1.04
C CYS A 359 -9.94 -23.46 -2.33
N ARG A 360 -9.14 -24.02 -3.24
CA ARG A 360 -9.58 -24.60 -4.52
C ARG A 360 -9.30 -26.09 -4.60
#